data_AF-A0ABD2RNT8-F1
#
_entry.id   AF-A0ABD2RNT8-F1
#
_cell.length_a   1.000
_cell.length_b   1.000
_cell.length_c   1.000
_cell.angle_alpha   90.00
_cell.angle_beta   90.00
_cell.angle_gamma   90.00
#
_symmetry.space_group_name_H-M   'P 1'
#
loop_
_entity.id
_entity.type
_entity.pdbx_description
1 polymer ?
#
loop_
_entity_poly.entity_id
_entity_poly.type
_entity_poly.pdbx_seq_one_letter_code
_entity_poly.pdbx_strand_id
1 'polypeptide(L)'
;MDLYVFATPYRVTWDYYVLSREHTLEIKEWESQAELEYVKHKGISIFLMQAGMLGTLSALWDVLPLFTNTGWGENSNIGFLKKHMGSSFEKRPQPWVTNLTNTDDIHSGDFLAISKIRGRWGGFETLEKWVSGAYAGHSAVCLRDSEGKLWVGESGNENDKGEDVIALLPWEEWWEFELTKDDSNPHIALLPLHPDLRAKFNETAAWEYAKSMTGMPYGFHNLIFSWIDTIDGNYPSPLDANLVASVMTVWNQLQPAYAANMWNEALNKRLGTKNLSLPDVLVEVEKRGFSFAKLLAIPEQDDWVYSDGKSTSCVAFILEMYKEAGLFGELASSIQVTEFTIKDAYSLKFFENNSSQLPKWCNADDNVKLPFCQIRGKYRMELPGYNSMDLYPHMNERCPSMPPKYYRPQSC
;
A
#
# COMPACT_ATOMS: atom_id res chain seq x y z
N MET A 1 -32.94 -10.24 -7.20
CA MET A 1 -32.49 -11.25 -6.23
C MET A 1 -31.36 -10.62 -5.49
N ASP A 2 -31.65 -10.26 -4.26
CA ASP A 2 -30.80 -9.47 -3.41
C ASP A 2 -29.94 -10.43 -2.61
N LEU A 3 -28.65 -10.13 -2.52
CA LEU A 3 -27.70 -10.92 -1.77
C LEU A 3 -27.35 -10.13 -0.51
N TYR A 4 -27.57 -10.77 0.64
CA TYR A 4 -27.25 -10.21 1.95
C TYR A 4 -26.09 -10.98 2.55
N VAL A 5 -25.09 -10.26 3.05
CA VAL A 5 -24.00 -10.82 3.83
C VAL A 5 -24.24 -10.47 5.29
N PHE A 6 -24.15 -11.47 6.15
CA PHE A 6 -24.33 -11.36 7.58
C PHE A 6 -23.01 -11.67 8.26
N ALA A 7 -22.49 -10.73 9.03
CA ALA A 7 -21.18 -10.85 9.65
C ALA A 7 -21.23 -10.57 11.15
N THR A 8 -20.47 -11.38 11.88
CA THR A 8 -20.00 -11.11 13.23
C THR A 8 -18.47 -11.12 13.19
N PRO A 9 -17.78 -10.72 14.27
CA PRO A 9 -16.33 -10.90 14.37
C PRO A 9 -15.87 -12.36 14.31
N TYR A 10 -16.79 -13.31 14.53
CA TYR A 10 -16.53 -14.73 14.58
C TYR A 10 -16.84 -15.41 13.26
N ARG A 11 -17.94 -15.03 12.59
CA ARG A 11 -18.41 -15.67 11.35
C ARG A 11 -18.82 -14.69 10.26
N VAL A 12 -18.80 -15.20 9.03
CA VAL A 12 -19.53 -14.59 7.90
C VAL A 12 -20.41 -15.64 7.24
N THR A 13 -21.65 -15.27 6.95
CA THR A 13 -22.60 -16.08 6.16
C THR A 13 -23.35 -15.19 5.18
N TRP A 14 -24.06 -15.77 4.23
CA TRP A 14 -24.85 -15.04 3.25
C TRP A 14 -26.17 -15.74 2.96
N ASP A 15 -27.16 -14.96 2.57
CA ASP A 15 -28.45 -15.46 2.11
C ASP A 15 -28.97 -14.61 0.95
N TYR A 16 -29.89 -15.15 0.15
CA TYR A 16 -30.44 -14.47 -1.00
C TYR A 16 -31.97 -14.44 -0.99
N TYR A 17 -32.52 -13.28 -1.33
CA TYR A 17 -33.96 -13.05 -1.30
C TYR A 17 -34.47 -12.57 -2.66
N VAL A 18 -35.52 -13.23 -3.15
CA VAL A 18 -36.11 -12.95 -4.47
C VAL A 18 -37.29 -11.99 -4.39
N LEU A 19 -37.98 -11.95 -3.24
CA LEU A 19 -39.19 -11.15 -3.03
C LEU A 19 -38.97 -10.15 -1.89
N SER A 20 -39.48 -8.93 -2.03
CA SER A 20 -39.50 -7.94 -0.93
C SER A 20 -40.64 -8.28 0.04
N ARG A 21 -40.33 -9.15 1.01
CA ARG A 21 -41.24 -9.59 2.08
C ARG A 21 -40.43 -9.90 3.33
N GLU A 22 -41.10 -10.28 4.41
CA GLU A 22 -40.43 -10.77 5.61
C GLU A 22 -39.68 -12.07 5.31
N HIS A 23 -38.41 -12.12 5.73
CA HIS A 23 -37.55 -13.30 5.64
C HIS A 23 -36.90 -13.55 7.00
N THR A 24 -36.58 -14.81 7.28
CA THR A 24 -35.95 -15.25 8.51
C THR A 24 -34.61 -15.90 8.18
N LEU A 25 -33.52 -15.34 8.71
CA LEU A 25 -32.22 -16.02 8.75
C LEU A 25 -32.14 -16.85 10.03
N GLU A 26 -31.97 -18.16 9.90
CA GLU A 26 -31.80 -19.07 11.05
C GLU A 26 -30.32 -19.42 11.25
N ILE A 27 -29.78 -19.02 12.40
CA ILE A 27 -28.45 -19.45 12.84
C ILE A 27 -28.63 -20.67 13.75
N LYS A 28 -28.33 -21.86 13.20
CA LYS A 28 -28.53 -23.16 13.89
C LYS A 28 -27.70 -23.30 15.16
N GLU A 29 -26.47 -22.80 15.13
CA GLU A 29 -25.54 -22.87 16.26
C GLU A 29 -24.56 -21.69 16.21
N TRP A 30 -24.25 -21.16 17.39
CA TRP A 30 -23.22 -20.14 17.59
C TRP A 30 -21.84 -20.80 17.67
N GLU A 31 -20.82 -20.14 17.14
CA GLU A 31 -19.48 -20.72 16.99
C GLU A 31 -18.82 -20.83 18.36
N SER A 32 -19.21 -19.93 19.27
CA SER A 32 -18.84 -19.97 20.67
C SER A 32 -19.88 -19.22 21.52
N GLN A 33 -19.78 -19.40 22.84
CA GLN A 33 -20.53 -18.57 23.79
C GLN A 33 -20.21 -17.09 23.62
N ALA A 34 -18.96 -16.75 23.24
CA ALA A 34 -18.54 -15.37 23.05
C ALA A 34 -19.25 -14.71 21.87
N GLU A 35 -19.47 -15.44 20.77
CA GLU A 35 -20.28 -14.95 19.66
C GLU A 35 -21.73 -14.68 20.06
N LEU A 36 -22.36 -15.60 20.81
CA LEU A 36 -23.72 -15.42 21.28
C LEU A 36 -23.85 -14.15 22.15
N GLU A 37 -22.91 -13.93 23.07
CA GLU A 37 -22.91 -12.72 23.89
C GLU A 37 -22.67 -11.47 23.05
N TYR A 38 -21.75 -11.51 22.08
CA TYR A 38 -21.54 -10.42 21.14
C TYR A 38 -22.84 -10.05 20.42
N VAL A 39 -23.55 -11.04 19.84
CA VAL A 39 -24.79 -10.80 19.09
C VAL A 39 -25.90 -10.25 19.98
N LYS A 40 -26.02 -10.70 21.23
CA LYS A 40 -27.01 -10.12 22.17
C LYS A 40 -26.79 -8.64 22.44
N HIS A 41 -25.52 -8.22 22.49
CA HIS A 41 -25.16 -6.84 22.82
C HIS A 41 -25.04 -5.92 21.59
N LYS A 42 -24.65 -6.47 20.43
CA LYS A 42 -24.29 -5.70 19.22
C LYS A 42 -25.13 -6.01 17.99
N GLY A 43 -25.84 -7.12 18.00
CA GLY A 43 -26.50 -7.64 16.81
C GLY A 43 -25.51 -8.20 15.79
N ILE A 44 -25.96 -8.25 14.55
CA ILE A 44 -25.23 -8.80 13.40
C ILE A 44 -25.08 -7.68 12.37
N SER A 45 -23.89 -7.52 11.80
CA SER A 45 -23.69 -6.61 10.68
C SER A 45 -24.33 -7.19 9.43
N ILE A 46 -25.22 -6.43 8.80
CA ILE A 46 -25.96 -6.86 7.61
C ILE A 46 -25.56 -5.96 6.45
N PHE A 47 -24.96 -6.56 5.42
CA PHE A 47 -24.56 -5.86 4.21
C PHE A 47 -25.46 -6.30 3.06
N LEU A 48 -26.11 -5.33 2.42
CA LEU A 48 -26.81 -5.55 1.16
C LEU A 48 -25.83 -5.35 0.01
N MET A 49 -25.63 -6.39 -0.79
CA MET A 49 -24.96 -6.27 -2.08
C MET A 49 -25.92 -5.58 -3.05
N GLN A 50 -25.85 -4.24 -3.15
CA GLN A 50 -26.78 -3.41 -3.93
C GLN A 50 -26.92 -3.85 -5.40
N ALA A 51 -25.88 -4.46 -5.96
CA ALA A 51 -25.89 -4.96 -7.33
C ALA A 51 -26.66 -6.29 -7.49
N GLY A 52 -27.16 -6.88 -6.40
CA GLY A 52 -27.77 -8.21 -6.36
C GLY A 52 -26.76 -9.32 -6.69
N MET A 53 -27.22 -10.57 -6.79
CA MET A 53 -26.33 -11.69 -7.12
C MET A 53 -25.69 -11.53 -8.51
N LEU A 54 -26.45 -11.13 -9.52
CA LEU A 54 -25.94 -10.98 -10.89
C LEU A 54 -24.91 -9.85 -11.00
N GLY A 55 -25.14 -8.71 -10.35
CA GLY A 55 -24.16 -7.64 -10.31
C GLY A 55 -22.94 -7.98 -9.47
N THR A 56 -23.08 -8.79 -8.41
CA THR A 56 -21.95 -9.33 -7.64
C THR A 56 -21.09 -10.26 -8.50
N LEU A 57 -21.70 -11.16 -9.27
CA LEU A 57 -20.99 -12.00 -10.24
C LEU A 57 -20.31 -11.17 -11.34
N SER A 58 -20.96 -10.09 -11.79
CA SER A 58 -20.35 -9.13 -12.72
C SER A 58 -19.17 -8.37 -12.10
N ALA A 59 -19.23 -8.01 -10.82
CA ALA A 59 -18.12 -7.36 -10.13
C ALA A 59 -16.94 -8.32 -9.94
N LEU A 60 -17.20 -9.59 -9.64
CA LEU A 60 -16.16 -10.63 -9.66
C LEU A 60 -15.54 -10.79 -11.05
N TRP A 61 -16.35 -10.67 -12.10
CA TRP A 61 -15.84 -10.66 -13.48
C TRP A 61 -14.97 -9.42 -13.80
N ASP A 62 -15.17 -8.29 -13.13
CA ASP A 62 -14.30 -7.11 -13.28
C ASP A 62 -12.99 -7.24 -12.46
N VAL A 63 -12.98 -8.02 -11.38
CA VAL A 63 -11.84 -8.10 -10.43
C VAL A 63 -10.95 -9.34 -10.65
N LEU A 64 -11.53 -10.53 -10.86
CA LEU A 64 -10.76 -11.76 -11.08
C LEU A 64 -9.75 -11.68 -12.24
N PRO A 65 -10.05 -11.01 -13.38
CA PRO A 65 -9.11 -10.91 -14.49
C PRO A 65 -7.84 -10.13 -14.16
N LEU A 66 -7.90 -9.22 -13.17
CA LEU A 66 -6.78 -8.37 -12.76
C LEU A 66 -5.54 -9.19 -12.38
N PHE A 67 -5.75 -10.38 -11.81
CA PHE A 67 -4.69 -11.25 -11.34
C PHE A 67 -4.10 -12.18 -12.41
N THR A 68 -4.65 -12.15 -13.64
CA THR A 68 -4.19 -13.05 -14.70
C THR A 68 -2.94 -12.51 -15.40
N ASN A 69 -1.96 -13.37 -15.65
CA ASN A 69 -0.75 -12.98 -16.38
C ASN A 69 -0.93 -13.07 -17.90
N THR A 70 -1.88 -12.30 -18.44
CA THR A 70 -2.24 -12.33 -19.86
C THR A 70 -2.45 -10.92 -20.41
N GLY A 71 -2.57 -10.77 -21.73
CA GLY A 71 -2.99 -9.50 -22.34
C GLY A 71 -4.41 -9.07 -21.91
N TRP A 72 -5.27 -10.03 -21.54
CA TRP A 72 -6.57 -9.73 -20.94
C TRP A 72 -6.43 -9.16 -19.53
N GLY A 73 -5.53 -9.72 -18.72
CA GLY A 73 -5.18 -9.18 -17.40
C GLY A 73 -4.61 -7.77 -17.50
N GLU A 74 -3.67 -7.51 -18.41
CA GLU A 74 -3.14 -6.16 -18.68
C GLU A 74 -4.26 -5.17 -18.99
N ASN A 75 -5.13 -5.51 -19.95
CA ASN A 75 -6.24 -4.64 -20.34
C ASN A 75 -7.26 -4.44 -19.21
N SER A 76 -7.47 -5.44 -18.36
CA SER A 76 -8.39 -5.37 -17.22
C SER A 76 -7.86 -4.43 -16.14
N ASN A 77 -6.56 -4.52 -15.80
CA ASN A 77 -5.91 -3.59 -14.87
C ASN A 77 -6.00 -2.14 -15.38
N ILE A 78 -5.65 -1.92 -16.65
CA ILE A 78 -5.77 -0.59 -17.29
C ILE A 78 -7.21 -0.10 -17.26
N GLY A 79 -8.18 -0.94 -17.63
CA GLY A 79 -9.60 -0.59 -17.66
C GLY A 79 -10.12 -0.21 -16.28
N PHE A 80 -9.75 -0.97 -15.26
CA PHE A 80 -10.12 -0.72 -13.86
C PHE A 80 -9.59 0.63 -13.39
N LEU A 81 -8.29 0.89 -13.53
CA LEU A 81 -7.65 2.13 -13.10
C LEU A 81 -8.18 3.35 -13.87
N LYS A 82 -8.42 3.22 -15.19
CA LYS A 82 -9.10 4.27 -15.98
C LYS A 82 -10.48 4.61 -15.45
N LYS A 83 -11.28 3.58 -15.17
CA LYS A 83 -12.68 3.71 -14.72
C LYS A 83 -12.78 4.30 -13.31
N HIS A 84 -11.91 3.87 -12.40
CA HIS A 84 -12.03 4.16 -10.97
C HIS A 84 -11.12 5.29 -10.47
N MET A 85 -10.03 5.59 -11.20
CA MET A 85 -9.06 6.62 -10.82
C MET A 85 -8.90 7.72 -11.87
N GLY A 86 -9.34 7.50 -13.11
CA GLY A 86 -9.17 8.49 -14.19
C GLY A 86 -7.75 8.57 -14.75
N SER A 87 -6.89 7.56 -14.51
CA SER A 87 -5.57 7.43 -15.13
C SER A 87 -5.65 7.39 -16.67
N SER A 88 -4.61 7.80 -17.39
CA SER A 88 -4.61 7.86 -18.86
C SER A 88 -4.07 6.60 -19.55
N PHE A 89 -2.99 6.01 -19.02
CA PHE A 89 -2.21 4.94 -19.67
C PHE A 89 -1.88 5.23 -21.14
N GLU A 90 -1.36 6.42 -21.43
CA GLU A 90 -0.87 6.75 -22.76
C GLU A 90 0.35 5.89 -23.12
N LYS A 91 0.41 5.36 -24.35
CA LYS A 91 1.56 4.57 -24.78
C LYS A 91 2.74 5.49 -25.10
N ARG A 92 3.93 5.09 -24.66
CA ARG A 92 5.19 5.75 -24.97
C ARG A 92 5.74 5.29 -26.32
N PRO A 93 6.48 6.15 -27.05
CA PRO A 93 7.30 5.68 -28.17
C PRO A 93 8.32 4.64 -27.71
N GLN A 94 8.73 3.75 -28.62
CA GLN A 94 9.82 2.82 -28.35
C GLN A 94 11.18 3.54 -28.46
N PRO A 95 12.21 3.09 -27.72
CA PRO A 95 12.21 1.94 -26.81
C PRO A 95 11.49 2.20 -25.47
N TRP A 96 10.89 1.16 -24.89
CA TRP A 96 10.21 1.24 -23.58
C TRP A 96 11.16 1.02 -22.39
N VAL A 97 12.46 0.93 -22.67
CA VAL A 97 13.53 0.79 -21.70
C VAL A 97 14.56 1.85 -22.04
N THR A 98 14.92 2.66 -21.06
CA THR A 98 15.98 3.64 -21.21
C THR A 98 17.33 2.95 -21.17
N ASN A 99 18.24 3.37 -22.06
CA ASN A 99 19.60 2.84 -22.06
C ASN A 99 20.42 3.45 -20.91
N LEU A 100 20.61 2.69 -19.84
CA LEU A 100 21.38 3.06 -18.64
C LEU A 100 22.78 2.42 -18.66
N THR A 101 23.53 2.59 -19.75
CA THR A 101 24.89 1.99 -19.87
C THR A 101 25.86 2.49 -18.80
N ASN A 102 25.64 3.70 -18.28
CA ASN A 102 26.35 4.23 -17.13
C ASN A 102 25.32 4.69 -16.09
N THR A 103 25.46 4.21 -14.86
CA THR A 103 24.57 4.55 -13.76
C THR A 103 25.05 5.74 -12.96
N ASP A 104 26.20 6.37 -13.26
CA ASP A 104 26.81 7.48 -12.50
C ASP A 104 25.84 8.61 -12.14
N ASP A 105 24.83 8.88 -12.99
CA ASP A 105 23.81 9.89 -12.76
C ASP A 105 22.72 9.47 -11.74
N ILE A 106 22.73 8.21 -11.28
CA ILE A 106 21.87 7.64 -10.25
C ILE A 106 22.64 7.65 -8.93
N HIS A 107 22.04 8.24 -7.89
CA HIS A 107 22.70 8.55 -6.63
C HIS A 107 22.00 7.89 -5.44
N SER A 108 22.73 7.83 -4.32
CA SER A 108 22.18 7.41 -3.04
C SER A 108 20.99 8.28 -2.65
N GLY A 109 19.92 7.60 -2.26
CA GLY A 109 18.65 8.21 -1.89
C GLY A 109 17.71 8.48 -3.08
N ASP A 110 18.11 8.30 -4.34
CA ASP A 110 17.17 8.43 -5.46
C ASP A 110 16.06 7.37 -5.35
N PHE A 111 14.81 7.78 -5.54
CA PHE A 111 13.62 6.95 -5.31
C PHE A 111 13.17 6.27 -6.61
N LEU A 112 12.75 5.01 -6.53
CA LEU A 112 12.17 4.25 -7.62
C LEU A 112 10.68 4.04 -7.35
N ALA A 113 9.82 4.67 -8.15
CA ALA A 113 8.39 4.39 -8.16
C ALA A 113 8.10 3.29 -9.19
N ILE A 114 7.46 2.21 -8.75
CA ILE A 114 7.23 1.02 -9.57
C ILE A 114 5.71 0.77 -9.67
N SER A 115 5.24 0.44 -10.87
CA SER A 115 3.83 0.16 -11.14
C SER A 115 3.69 -1.06 -12.05
N LYS A 116 3.12 -2.13 -11.51
CA LYS A 116 2.80 -3.39 -12.17
C LYS A 116 1.33 -3.38 -12.58
N ILE A 117 1.03 -4.03 -13.70
CA ILE A 117 -0.32 -4.04 -14.30
C ILE A 117 -0.69 -5.40 -14.89
N ARG A 118 0.04 -6.47 -14.55
CA ARG A 118 -0.21 -7.81 -15.06
C ARG A 118 0.13 -8.87 -13.99
N GLY A 119 -0.55 -10.01 -14.05
CA GLY A 119 -0.29 -11.13 -13.13
C GLY A 119 -0.74 -10.85 -11.69
N ARG A 120 -0.33 -11.74 -10.77
CA ARG A 120 -0.71 -11.67 -9.35
C ARG A 120 -0.39 -10.29 -8.75
N TRP A 121 0.86 -9.86 -8.90
CA TRP A 121 1.34 -8.58 -8.35
C TRP A 121 0.67 -7.37 -9.00
N GLY A 122 0.47 -7.37 -10.32
CA GLY A 122 -0.26 -6.30 -10.98
C GLY A 122 -1.71 -6.16 -10.52
N GLY A 123 -2.38 -7.28 -10.21
CA GLY A 123 -3.72 -7.28 -9.62
C GLY A 123 -3.76 -6.69 -8.21
N PHE A 124 -2.82 -7.09 -7.34
CA PHE A 124 -2.69 -6.52 -5.99
C PHE A 124 -2.40 -5.03 -6.04
N GLU A 125 -1.39 -4.61 -6.81
CA GLU A 125 -1.04 -3.20 -6.95
C GLU A 125 -2.18 -2.38 -7.53
N THR A 126 -3.00 -2.93 -8.44
CA THR A 126 -4.17 -2.21 -8.98
C THR A 126 -5.20 -1.89 -7.90
N LEU A 127 -5.44 -2.81 -6.97
CA LEU A 127 -6.33 -2.56 -5.84
C LEU A 127 -5.70 -1.59 -4.84
N GLU A 128 -4.41 -1.74 -4.55
CA GLU A 128 -3.66 -0.84 -3.67
C GLU A 128 -3.65 0.60 -4.19
N LYS A 129 -3.33 0.79 -5.48
CA LYS A 129 -3.40 2.09 -6.17
C LYS A 129 -4.79 2.70 -6.04
N TRP A 130 -5.83 1.89 -6.19
CA TRP A 130 -7.21 2.34 -6.08
C TRP A 130 -7.59 2.81 -4.67
N VAL A 131 -7.19 2.10 -3.62
CA VAL A 131 -7.56 2.47 -2.23
C VAL A 131 -6.70 3.60 -1.65
N SER A 132 -5.44 3.70 -2.07
CA SER A 132 -4.51 4.75 -1.61
C SER A 132 -4.55 6.01 -2.47
N GLY A 133 -5.00 5.89 -3.73
CA GLY A 133 -4.84 6.95 -4.73
C GLY A 133 -3.41 7.08 -5.25
N ALA A 134 -2.50 6.17 -4.90
CA ALA A 134 -1.19 6.09 -5.50
C ALA A 134 -1.30 5.60 -6.95
N TYR A 135 -0.41 6.07 -7.82
CA TYR A 135 -0.33 5.61 -9.21
C TYR A 135 0.87 4.67 -9.45
N ALA A 136 1.64 4.42 -8.39
CA ALA A 136 2.63 3.38 -8.25
C ALA A 136 2.17 2.44 -7.12
N GLY A 137 2.47 1.14 -7.25
CA GLY A 137 2.10 0.11 -6.28
C GLY A 137 3.29 -0.50 -5.55
N HIS A 138 4.52 -0.16 -5.93
CA HIS A 138 5.71 -0.55 -5.19
C HIS A 138 6.77 0.55 -5.22
N SER A 139 7.73 0.49 -4.31
CA SER A 139 8.84 1.44 -4.26
C SER A 139 10.14 0.81 -3.81
N ALA A 140 11.24 1.39 -4.30
CA ALA A 140 12.60 1.02 -3.93
C ALA A 140 13.49 2.27 -3.87
N VAL A 141 14.70 2.14 -3.32
CA VAL A 141 15.67 3.25 -3.21
C VAL A 141 17.04 2.83 -3.70
N CYS A 142 17.70 3.74 -4.40
CA CYS A 142 19.07 3.58 -4.88
C CYS A 142 20.08 3.92 -3.78
N LEU A 143 21.15 3.14 -3.64
CA LEU A 143 22.27 3.38 -2.72
C LEU A 143 23.60 3.07 -3.39
N ARG A 144 24.62 3.90 -3.19
CA ARG A 144 25.99 3.63 -3.63
C ARG A 144 26.83 3.21 -2.44
N ASP A 145 27.56 2.11 -2.59
CA ASP A 145 28.50 1.70 -1.54
C ASP A 145 29.80 2.53 -1.58
N SER A 146 30.70 2.27 -0.63
CA SER A 146 31.99 2.96 -0.55
C SER A 146 32.92 2.74 -1.75
N GLU A 147 32.65 1.72 -2.57
CA GLU A 147 33.37 1.46 -3.82
C GLU A 147 32.69 2.13 -5.03
N GLY A 148 31.57 2.82 -4.80
CA GLY A 148 30.76 3.47 -5.81
C GLY A 148 29.83 2.53 -6.58
N LYS A 149 29.68 1.26 -6.18
CA LYS A 149 28.73 0.35 -6.84
C LYS A 149 27.30 0.70 -6.45
N LEU A 150 26.39 0.60 -7.42
CA LEU A 150 24.97 0.89 -7.21
C LEU A 150 24.22 -0.34 -6.70
N TRP A 151 23.36 -0.12 -5.72
CA TRP A 151 22.49 -1.07 -5.07
C TRP A 151 21.06 -0.55 -5.05
N VAL A 152 20.11 -1.47 -4.95
CA VAL A 152 18.68 -1.20 -4.76
C VAL A 152 18.26 -1.80 -3.43
N GLY A 153 17.71 -0.96 -2.55
CA GLY A 153 17.04 -1.39 -1.34
C GLY A 153 15.53 -1.39 -1.54
N GLU A 154 14.85 -2.48 -1.19
CA GLU A 154 13.40 -2.56 -1.22
C GLU A 154 12.85 -3.45 -0.09
N SER A 155 11.63 -3.18 0.34
CA SER A 155 10.86 -4.07 1.22
C SER A 155 9.78 -4.74 0.40
N GLY A 156 9.70 -6.07 0.44
CA GLY A 156 8.72 -6.85 -0.34
C GLY A 156 9.38 -7.71 -1.42
N ASN A 157 10.65 -8.05 -1.26
CA ASN A 157 11.38 -8.95 -2.14
C ASN A 157 11.17 -10.41 -1.67
N GLU A 158 10.78 -11.30 -2.58
CA GLU A 158 10.53 -12.71 -2.25
C GLU A 158 11.85 -13.47 -2.11
N ASN A 159 12.12 -14.04 -0.93
CA ASN A 159 13.32 -14.85 -0.69
C ASN A 159 13.16 -16.31 -1.18
N ASP A 160 14.21 -17.12 -1.07
CA ASP A 160 14.20 -18.55 -1.48
C ASP A 160 13.15 -19.43 -0.79
N LYS A 161 12.55 -18.95 0.31
CA LYS A 161 11.48 -19.63 1.06
C LYS A 161 10.08 -19.17 0.68
N GLY A 162 9.96 -18.19 -0.24
CA GLY A 162 8.70 -17.58 -0.62
C GLY A 162 8.19 -16.55 0.39
N GLU A 163 9.07 -16.01 1.24
CA GLU A 163 8.72 -14.96 2.21
C GLU A 163 9.08 -13.58 1.65
N ASP A 164 8.18 -12.61 1.80
CA ASP A 164 8.44 -11.21 1.43
C ASP A 164 9.28 -10.53 2.52
N VAL A 165 10.51 -10.12 2.17
CA VAL A 165 11.49 -9.54 3.09
C VAL A 165 12.06 -8.23 2.56
N ILE A 166 12.81 -7.53 3.41
CA ILE A 166 13.65 -6.39 3.04
C ILE A 166 14.97 -6.90 2.46
N ALA A 167 15.31 -6.44 1.26
CA ALA A 167 16.49 -6.87 0.53
C ALA A 167 17.36 -5.67 0.09
N LEU A 168 18.66 -5.92 -0.01
CA LEU A 168 19.64 -5.04 -0.66
C LEU A 168 20.28 -5.83 -1.80
N LEU A 169 20.00 -5.40 -3.03
CA LEU A 169 20.39 -6.11 -4.24
C LEU A 169 21.37 -5.26 -5.05
N PRO A 170 22.43 -5.84 -5.63
CA PRO A 170 23.23 -5.13 -6.63
C PRO A 170 22.34 -4.65 -7.78
N TRP A 171 22.56 -3.42 -8.26
CA TRP A 171 21.76 -2.84 -9.34
C TRP A 171 21.65 -3.75 -10.56
N GLU A 172 22.75 -4.36 -10.98
CA GLU A 172 22.76 -5.24 -12.15
C GLU A 172 21.87 -6.48 -11.96
N GLU A 173 21.82 -7.04 -10.75
CA GLU A 173 20.96 -8.17 -10.44
C GLU A 173 19.48 -7.76 -10.45
N TRP A 174 19.16 -6.67 -9.76
CA TRP A 174 17.80 -6.14 -9.70
C TRP A 174 17.29 -5.71 -11.08
N TRP A 175 18.12 -5.00 -11.85
CA TRP A 175 17.76 -4.49 -13.17
C TRP A 175 17.63 -5.62 -14.20
N GLU A 176 18.51 -6.63 -14.16
CA GLU A 176 18.37 -7.83 -15.00
C GLU A 176 17.09 -8.59 -14.65
N PHE A 177 16.76 -8.76 -13.36
CA PHE A 177 15.50 -9.36 -12.95
C PHE A 177 14.31 -8.61 -13.53
N GLU A 178 14.28 -7.29 -13.34
CA GLU A 178 13.23 -6.46 -13.92
C GLU A 178 13.16 -6.71 -15.44
N LEU A 179 14.28 -6.63 -16.17
CA LEU A 179 14.33 -6.76 -17.64
C LEU A 179 13.87 -8.12 -18.18
N THR A 180 14.24 -9.22 -17.53
CA THR A 180 14.11 -10.55 -18.14
C THR A 180 13.22 -11.51 -17.39
N LYS A 181 12.97 -11.28 -16.09
CA LYS A 181 12.23 -12.19 -15.21
C LYS A 181 10.91 -11.63 -14.70
N ASP A 182 10.81 -10.31 -14.47
CA ASP A 182 9.54 -9.73 -14.02
C ASP A 182 8.48 -9.74 -15.14
N ASP A 183 7.56 -10.70 -15.02
CA ASP A 183 6.47 -10.94 -15.96
C ASP A 183 5.20 -10.12 -15.67
N SER A 184 5.22 -9.26 -14.66
CA SER A 184 4.08 -8.41 -14.24
C SER A 184 3.89 -7.12 -15.06
N ASN A 185 4.71 -6.95 -16.11
CA ASN A 185 4.76 -5.75 -16.95
C ASN A 185 5.07 -4.48 -16.11
N PRO A 186 6.26 -4.41 -15.47
CA PRO A 186 6.59 -3.30 -14.58
C PRO A 186 6.89 -2.02 -15.36
N HIS A 187 6.41 -0.91 -14.82
CA HIS A 187 6.71 0.45 -15.21
C HIS A 187 7.50 1.08 -14.08
N ILE A 188 8.65 1.68 -14.39
CA ILE A 188 9.58 2.16 -13.37
C ILE A 188 9.97 3.59 -13.68
N ALA A 189 9.81 4.46 -12.68
CA ALA A 189 10.26 5.84 -12.70
C ALA A 189 11.32 6.06 -11.61
N LEU A 190 12.45 6.63 -12.01
CA LEU A 190 13.47 7.18 -11.11
C LEU A 190 13.09 8.63 -10.80
N LEU A 191 13.09 8.96 -9.51
CA LEU A 191 12.82 10.27 -8.94
C LEU A 191 14.12 10.71 -8.23
N PRO A 192 14.98 11.50 -8.90
CA PRO A 192 16.23 11.95 -8.30
C PRO A 192 15.97 12.84 -7.10
N LEU A 193 16.75 12.70 -6.02
CA LEU A 193 16.70 13.66 -4.92
C LEU A 193 17.09 15.06 -5.38
N HIS A 194 16.43 16.07 -4.83
CA HIS A 194 16.80 17.46 -5.03
C HIS A 194 18.26 17.69 -4.54
N PRO A 195 19.09 18.45 -5.27
CA PRO A 195 20.51 18.64 -4.92
C PRO A 195 20.74 19.14 -3.49
N ASP A 196 19.90 20.06 -3.01
CA ASP A 196 20.01 20.59 -1.65
C ASP A 196 19.74 19.55 -0.55
N LEU A 197 18.90 18.54 -0.84
CA LEU A 197 18.64 17.44 0.07
C LEU A 197 19.70 16.35 -0.08
N ARG A 198 20.13 16.06 -1.31
CA ARG A 198 21.28 15.17 -1.56
C ARG A 198 22.53 15.63 -0.81
N ALA A 199 22.79 16.94 -0.76
CA ALA A 199 23.91 17.50 -0.01
C ALA A 199 23.82 17.29 1.52
N LYS A 200 22.61 17.05 2.05
CA LYS A 200 22.36 16.77 3.47
C LYS A 200 22.24 15.29 3.79
N PHE A 201 22.07 14.44 2.77
CA PHE A 201 21.84 13.01 2.91
C PHE A 201 23.05 12.34 3.54
N ASN A 202 22.90 11.85 4.78
CA ASN A 202 23.92 11.08 5.45
C ASN A 202 23.94 9.63 4.92
N GLU A 203 24.77 9.40 3.93
CA GLU A 203 24.91 8.10 3.26
C GLU A 203 25.37 6.97 4.20
N THR A 204 26.21 7.28 5.20
CA THR A 204 26.63 6.27 6.18
C THR A 204 25.46 5.81 7.04
N ALA A 205 24.66 6.75 7.56
CA ALA A 205 23.49 6.43 8.37
C ALA A 205 22.42 5.68 7.54
N ALA A 206 22.23 6.08 6.28
CA ALA A 206 21.33 5.40 5.36
C ALA A 206 21.72 3.92 5.17
N TRP A 207 23.02 3.65 4.97
CA TRP A 207 23.52 2.29 4.83
C TRP A 207 23.45 1.47 6.13
N GLU A 208 23.71 2.09 7.28
CA GLU A 208 23.55 1.45 8.59
C GLU A 208 22.10 1.01 8.80
N TYR A 209 21.14 1.91 8.53
CA TYR A 209 19.72 1.59 8.57
C TYR A 209 19.37 0.46 7.58
N ALA A 210 19.73 0.61 6.31
CA ALA A 210 19.39 -0.36 5.27
C ALA A 210 19.89 -1.78 5.62
N LYS A 211 21.13 -1.88 6.10
CA LYS A 211 21.74 -3.15 6.54
C LYS A 211 21.07 -3.72 7.80
N SER A 212 20.65 -2.87 8.73
CA SER A 212 19.95 -3.31 9.94
C SER A 212 18.58 -3.93 9.64
N MET A 213 17.98 -3.53 8.52
CA MET A 213 16.67 -4.01 8.08
C MET A 213 16.75 -5.20 7.11
N THR A 214 17.90 -5.47 6.49
CA THR A 214 18.03 -6.61 5.56
C THR A 214 17.61 -7.93 6.20
N GLY A 215 16.72 -8.66 5.53
CA GLY A 215 16.15 -9.94 5.97
C GLY A 215 14.99 -9.82 6.95
N MET A 216 14.63 -8.61 7.39
CA MET A 216 13.44 -8.38 8.19
C MET A 216 12.15 -8.53 7.35
N PRO A 217 11.01 -8.86 7.97
CA PRO A 217 9.76 -9.12 7.25
C PRO A 217 9.16 -7.85 6.62
N TYR A 218 8.42 -8.05 5.52
CA TYR A 218 7.61 -7.00 4.91
C TYR A 218 6.52 -6.48 5.88
N GLY A 219 6.22 -5.18 5.81
CA GLY A 219 5.27 -4.49 6.67
C GLY A 219 3.79 -4.81 6.42
N PHE A 220 3.39 -6.08 6.31
CA PHE A 220 1.97 -6.44 6.22
C PHE A 220 1.16 -5.96 7.43
N HIS A 221 1.79 -5.90 8.61
CA HIS A 221 1.20 -5.43 9.87
C HIS A 221 0.72 -3.98 9.83
N ASN A 222 1.41 -3.11 9.07
CA ASN A 222 1.14 -1.67 9.06
C ASN A 222 0.50 -1.18 7.76
N LEU A 223 0.70 -1.91 6.65
CA LEU A 223 0.24 -1.48 5.32
C LEU A 223 -1.23 -1.05 5.32
N ILE A 224 -2.13 -1.87 5.86
CA ILE A 224 -3.58 -1.55 5.86
C ILE A 224 -3.95 -0.28 6.64
N PHE A 225 -3.18 0.08 7.66
CA PHE A 225 -3.48 1.24 8.50
C PHE A 225 -3.05 2.55 7.83
N SER A 226 -2.08 2.51 6.89
CA SER A 226 -1.63 3.68 6.14
C SER A 226 -2.70 4.34 5.24
N TRP A 227 -3.84 3.69 4.99
CA TRP A 227 -4.96 4.31 4.25
C TRP A 227 -6.33 4.15 4.94
N ILE A 228 -6.36 3.62 6.17
CA ILE A 228 -7.58 3.50 6.99
C ILE A 228 -7.36 4.24 8.31
N ASP A 229 -7.06 5.52 8.17
CA ASP A 229 -6.56 6.42 9.20
C ASP A 229 -7.60 7.48 9.62
N THR A 230 -8.80 7.44 9.03
CA THR A 230 -9.96 8.24 9.45
C THR A 230 -11.12 7.37 9.90
N ILE A 231 -12.03 7.95 10.69
CA ILE A 231 -13.18 7.22 11.28
C ILE A 231 -14.17 6.78 10.19
N ASP A 232 -14.39 7.61 9.17
CA ASP A 232 -15.43 7.43 8.15
C ASP A 232 -14.98 7.85 6.74
N GLY A 233 -13.90 8.61 6.61
CA GLY A 233 -13.46 9.24 5.37
C GLY A 233 -12.73 8.32 4.37
N ASN A 234 -12.42 7.07 4.74
CA ASN A 234 -11.77 6.08 3.86
C ASN A 234 -12.74 5.03 3.30
N TYR A 235 -14.05 5.14 3.57
CA TYR A 235 -15.04 4.14 3.15
C TYR A 235 -16.09 4.74 2.20
N PRO A 236 -16.50 4.01 1.14
CA PRO A 236 -17.61 4.46 0.29
C PRO A 236 -18.93 4.37 1.07
N SER A 237 -19.68 5.47 1.11
CA SER A 237 -21.02 5.47 1.68
C SER A 237 -21.92 4.41 1.01
N PRO A 238 -22.70 3.60 1.77
CA PRO A 238 -22.95 3.70 3.22
C PRO A 238 -22.05 2.80 4.10
N LEU A 239 -20.93 2.30 3.60
CA LEU A 239 -20.03 1.41 4.34
C LEU A 239 -19.23 2.17 5.40
N ASP A 240 -18.80 1.44 6.43
CA ASP A 240 -18.02 1.93 7.56
C ASP A 240 -16.94 0.90 7.99
N ALA A 241 -16.26 1.15 9.10
CA ALA A 241 -15.23 0.26 9.65
C ALA A 241 -15.71 -1.18 9.95
N ASN A 242 -17.01 -1.45 10.05
CA ASN A 242 -17.51 -2.81 10.19
C ASN A 242 -17.29 -3.66 8.93
N LEU A 243 -17.14 -3.02 7.76
CA LEU A 243 -16.69 -3.69 6.55
C LEU A 243 -15.28 -4.28 6.76
N VAL A 244 -14.38 -3.48 7.33
CA VAL A 244 -12.99 -3.91 7.62
C VAL A 244 -13.00 -5.07 8.60
N ALA A 245 -13.79 -4.97 9.69
CA ALA A 245 -13.95 -6.08 10.65
C ALA A 245 -14.44 -7.36 9.96
N SER A 246 -15.43 -7.24 9.06
CA SER A 246 -16.00 -8.39 8.35
C SER A 246 -15.00 -9.03 7.39
N VAL A 247 -14.22 -8.23 6.66
CA VAL A 247 -13.14 -8.70 5.77
C VAL A 247 -12.04 -9.39 6.59
N MET A 248 -11.63 -8.78 7.70
CA MET A 248 -10.67 -9.37 8.64
C MET A 248 -11.17 -10.72 9.19
N THR A 249 -12.46 -10.84 9.51
CA THR A 249 -13.07 -12.11 9.96
C THR A 249 -13.03 -13.18 8.86
N VAL A 250 -13.42 -12.85 7.63
CA VAL A 250 -13.33 -13.82 6.50
C VAL A 250 -11.90 -14.31 6.33
N TRP A 251 -10.92 -13.40 6.36
CA TRP A 251 -9.53 -13.75 6.15
C TRP A 251 -8.93 -14.53 7.33
N ASN A 252 -9.30 -14.19 8.57
CA ASN A 252 -8.97 -14.97 9.77
C ASN A 252 -9.45 -16.42 9.66
N GLN A 253 -10.61 -16.67 9.04
CA GLN A 253 -11.13 -18.02 8.83
C GLN A 253 -10.43 -18.75 7.67
N LEU A 254 -10.15 -18.05 6.56
CA LEU A 254 -9.57 -18.67 5.37
C LEU A 254 -8.06 -18.95 5.49
N GLN A 255 -7.30 -18.06 6.13
CA GLN A 255 -5.83 -18.13 6.25
C GLN A 255 -5.36 -17.65 7.63
N PRO A 256 -5.68 -18.37 8.72
CA PRO A 256 -5.47 -17.92 10.10
C PRO A 256 -4.01 -17.59 10.46
N ALA A 257 -3.04 -18.31 9.90
CA ALA A 257 -1.61 -18.08 10.15
C ALA A 257 -1.12 -16.76 9.54
N TYR A 258 -1.66 -16.37 8.39
CA TYR A 258 -1.31 -15.12 7.72
C TYR A 258 -2.07 -13.94 8.33
N ALA A 259 -3.35 -14.13 8.64
CA ALA A 259 -4.22 -13.13 9.23
C ALA A 259 -3.77 -12.65 10.63
N ALA A 260 -3.26 -13.57 11.47
CA ALA A 260 -2.68 -13.23 12.76
C ALA A 260 -1.49 -12.27 12.65
N ASN A 261 -0.71 -12.39 11.56
CA ASN A 261 0.45 -11.57 11.26
C ASN A 261 0.11 -10.29 10.47
N MET A 262 -1.16 -10.03 10.12
CA MET A 262 -1.50 -8.85 9.31
C MET A 262 -2.15 -7.72 10.12
N TRP A 263 -2.90 -8.01 11.18
CA TRP A 263 -3.58 -6.95 11.94
C TRP A 263 -3.72 -7.21 13.43
N ASN A 264 -3.76 -8.47 13.90
CA ASN A 264 -4.06 -8.73 15.32
C ASN A 264 -3.03 -8.09 16.26
N GLU A 265 -1.73 -8.25 15.97
CA GLU A 265 -0.69 -7.63 16.79
C GLU A 265 -0.72 -6.10 16.71
N ALA A 266 -0.95 -5.56 15.51
CA ALA A 266 -1.07 -4.13 15.26
C ALA A 266 -2.25 -3.48 16.00
N LEU A 267 -3.40 -4.16 16.03
CA LEU A 267 -4.58 -3.75 16.81
C LEU A 267 -4.31 -3.80 18.32
N ASN A 268 -3.60 -4.85 18.79
CA ASN A 268 -3.21 -4.96 20.19
C ASN A 268 -2.24 -3.85 20.61
N LYS A 269 -1.27 -3.48 19.77
CA LYS A 269 -0.37 -2.35 20.02
C LYS A 269 -1.13 -1.04 20.18
N ARG A 270 -2.03 -0.72 19.24
CA ARG A 270 -2.91 0.46 19.31
C ARG A 270 -3.76 0.49 20.58
N LEU A 271 -4.21 -0.67 21.03
CA LEU A 271 -5.00 -0.81 22.26
C LEU A 271 -4.13 -0.87 23.53
N GLY A 272 -2.81 -1.00 23.44
CA GLY A 272 -1.93 -1.25 24.58
C GLY A 272 -2.19 -2.60 25.27
N THR A 273 -2.63 -3.60 24.51
CA THR A 273 -2.88 -4.97 24.97
C THR A 273 -1.90 -5.95 24.32
N LYS A 274 -1.97 -7.24 24.69
CA LYS A 274 -1.17 -8.30 24.08
C LYS A 274 -2.02 -9.54 23.85
N ASN A 275 -1.86 -10.17 22.69
CA ASN A 275 -2.42 -11.47 22.34
C ASN A 275 -3.95 -11.57 22.46
N LEU A 276 -4.68 -10.46 22.37
CA LEU A 276 -6.14 -10.51 22.22
C LEU A 276 -6.48 -10.94 20.79
N SER A 277 -7.43 -11.86 20.66
CA SER A 277 -8.02 -12.18 19.35
C SER A 277 -8.81 -10.99 18.80
N LEU A 278 -9.09 -10.95 17.50
CA LEU A 278 -9.91 -9.87 16.92
C LEU A 278 -11.25 -9.66 17.67
N PRO A 279 -12.01 -10.71 18.02
CA PRO A 279 -13.20 -10.52 18.84
C PRO A 279 -12.93 -9.95 20.24
N ASP A 280 -11.87 -10.41 20.90
CA ASP A 280 -11.49 -9.88 22.23
C ASP A 280 -11.04 -8.41 22.15
N VAL A 281 -10.36 -8.02 21.07
CA VAL A 281 -10.01 -6.62 20.77
C VAL A 281 -11.29 -5.78 20.66
N LEU A 282 -12.30 -6.24 19.92
CA LEU A 282 -13.56 -5.50 19.76
C LEU A 282 -14.31 -5.34 21.08
N VAL A 283 -14.33 -6.39 21.91
CA VAL A 283 -14.90 -6.34 23.26
C VAL A 283 -14.13 -5.37 24.16
N GLU A 284 -12.80 -5.37 24.10
CA GLU A 284 -11.95 -4.52 24.94
C GLU A 284 -12.03 -3.04 24.53
N VAL A 285 -12.10 -2.76 23.22
CA VAL A 285 -12.35 -1.42 22.67
C VAL A 285 -13.63 -0.83 23.26
N GLU A 286 -14.71 -1.61 23.31
CA GLU A 286 -15.98 -1.19 23.90
C GLU A 286 -15.86 -0.96 25.41
N LYS A 287 -15.24 -1.88 26.16
CA LYS A 287 -15.05 -1.73 27.61
C LYS A 287 -14.36 -0.42 27.97
N ARG A 288 -13.50 0.07 27.08
CA ARG A 288 -12.78 1.35 27.22
C ARG A 288 -13.52 2.56 26.65
N GLY A 289 -14.73 2.38 26.12
CA GLY A 289 -15.54 3.46 25.55
C GLY A 289 -15.01 3.99 24.21
N PHE A 290 -14.25 3.19 23.47
CA PHE A 290 -13.76 3.53 22.12
C PHE A 290 -14.63 2.88 21.03
N SER A 291 -14.60 3.43 19.82
CA SER A 291 -15.15 2.76 18.63
C SER A 291 -14.05 1.99 17.91
N PHE A 292 -14.41 0.92 17.19
CA PHE A 292 -13.44 0.18 16.37
C PHE A 292 -12.79 1.08 15.30
N ALA A 293 -13.58 1.95 14.65
CA ALA A 293 -13.06 2.96 13.73
C ALA A 293 -12.00 3.87 14.37
N LYS A 294 -12.21 4.28 15.64
CA LYS A 294 -11.22 5.07 16.37
C LYS A 294 -9.97 4.26 16.70
N LEU A 295 -10.08 2.95 16.93
CA LEU A 295 -8.91 2.08 17.11
C LEU A 295 -8.09 2.03 15.81
N LEU A 296 -8.75 1.80 14.66
CA LEU A 296 -8.07 1.76 13.35
C LEU A 296 -7.32 3.06 13.05
N ALA A 297 -7.94 4.21 13.35
CA ALA A 297 -7.37 5.54 13.15
C ALA A 297 -6.29 5.97 14.18
N ILE A 298 -5.81 5.07 15.04
CA ILE A 298 -4.62 5.35 15.86
C ILE A 298 -3.39 5.18 14.97
N PRO A 299 -2.53 6.21 14.83
CA PRO A 299 -1.37 6.13 13.96
C PRO A 299 -0.43 5.01 14.37
N GLU A 300 0.04 4.24 13.39
CA GLU A 300 1.20 3.38 13.52
C GLU A 300 2.40 4.21 13.98
N GLN A 301 3.30 3.61 14.76
CA GLN A 301 4.53 4.27 15.18
C GLN A 301 5.74 3.56 14.56
N ASP A 302 6.68 4.34 14.03
CA ASP A 302 7.88 3.83 13.35
C ASP A 302 8.79 2.98 14.27
N ASP A 303 8.64 3.12 15.58
CA ASP A 303 9.40 2.38 16.60
C ASP A 303 8.72 1.08 17.05
N TRP A 304 7.52 0.77 16.56
CA TRP A 304 6.84 -0.46 16.89
C TRP A 304 7.55 -1.67 16.27
N VAL A 305 7.86 -2.63 17.15
CA VAL A 305 8.48 -3.92 16.78
C VAL A 305 7.47 -5.04 17.02
N TYR A 306 7.25 -5.86 16.01
CA TYR A 306 6.32 -6.98 16.03
C TYR A 306 7.00 -8.27 16.48
N SER A 307 6.21 -9.32 16.72
CA SER A 307 6.71 -10.61 17.19
C SER A 307 7.66 -11.31 16.21
N ASP A 308 7.56 -10.98 14.92
CA ASP A 308 8.43 -11.42 13.82
C ASP A 308 9.57 -10.44 13.50
N GLY A 309 9.67 -9.32 14.23
CA GLY A 309 10.76 -8.34 14.10
C GLY A 309 10.27 -6.92 13.78
N LYS A 310 11.21 -6.05 13.42
CA LYS A 310 10.86 -4.73 12.88
C LYS A 310 10.40 -4.93 11.43
N SER A 311 9.28 -4.34 11.05
CA SER A 311 8.69 -4.54 9.71
C SER A 311 8.24 -3.21 9.12
N THR A 312 8.52 -3.01 7.84
CA THR A 312 8.20 -1.76 7.13
C THR A 312 7.64 -2.10 5.75
N SER A 313 6.61 -1.38 5.31
CA SER A 313 6.15 -1.42 3.90
C SER A 313 7.27 -0.93 2.96
N CYS A 314 7.09 -1.10 1.65
CA CYS A 314 8.06 -0.68 0.65
C CYS A 314 8.45 0.80 0.80
N VAL A 315 7.45 1.67 1.01
CA VAL A 315 7.66 3.11 1.14
C VAL A 315 8.15 3.53 2.53
N ALA A 316 7.64 2.88 3.59
CA ALA A 316 8.07 3.18 4.96
C ALA A 316 9.56 2.87 5.15
N PHE A 317 10.07 1.79 4.55
CA PHE A 317 11.50 1.46 4.55
C PHE A 317 12.35 2.63 4.02
N ILE A 318 11.94 3.23 2.90
CA ILE A 318 12.68 4.31 2.26
C ILE A 318 12.59 5.59 3.09
N LEU A 319 11.41 5.91 3.60
CA LEU A 319 11.20 7.13 4.38
C LEU A 319 11.84 7.07 5.77
N GLU A 320 11.88 5.91 6.41
CA GLU A 320 12.66 5.72 7.64
C GLU A 320 14.15 5.87 7.35
N MET A 321 14.64 5.33 6.23
CA MET A 321 16.03 5.57 5.79
C MET A 321 16.29 7.06 5.58
N TYR A 322 15.36 7.80 4.98
CA TYR A 322 15.47 9.25 4.83
C TYR A 322 15.46 9.99 6.18
N LYS A 323 14.72 9.49 7.20
CA LYS A 323 14.77 10.02 8.57
C LYS A 323 16.16 9.82 9.17
N GLU A 324 16.70 8.61 9.12
CA GLU A 324 18.05 8.28 9.61
C GLU A 324 19.14 9.04 8.85
N ALA A 325 18.95 9.25 7.54
CA ALA A 325 19.83 10.05 6.70
C ALA A 325 19.72 11.56 6.94
N GLY A 326 18.81 12.01 7.82
CA GLY A 326 18.67 13.41 8.25
C GLY A 326 17.80 14.29 7.36
N LEU A 327 17.08 13.74 6.36
CA LEU A 327 16.28 14.53 5.43
C LEU A 327 15.04 15.16 6.07
N PHE A 328 14.51 14.54 7.12
CA PHE A 328 13.35 15.05 7.86
C PHE A 328 13.72 16.12 8.90
N GLY A 329 15.01 16.32 9.19
CA GLY A 329 15.49 17.33 10.13
C GLY A 329 14.80 17.27 11.50
N GLU A 330 14.42 18.43 12.03
CA GLU A 330 13.76 18.55 13.33
C GLU A 330 12.35 17.91 13.36
N LEU A 331 11.74 17.66 12.20
CA LEU A 331 10.41 17.06 12.11
C LEU A 331 10.43 15.54 12.22
N ALA A 332 11.60 14.91 12.17
CA ALA A 332 11.74 13.45 12.17
C ALA A 332 10.99 12.78 13.34
N SER A 333 11.02 13.35 14.54
CA SER A 333 10.33 12.78 15.71
C SER A 333 8.81 13.02 15.73
N SER A 334 8.30 13.89 14.85
CA SER A 334 6.89 14.29 14.80
C SER A 334 6.12 13.70 13.63
N ILE A 335 6.77 12.88 12.80
CA ILE A 335 6.20 12.28 11.61
C ILE A 335 6.41 10.76 11.70
N GLN A 336 5.31 10.02 11.65
CA GLN A 336 5.31 8.55 11.54
C GLN A 336 5.24 8.19 10.06
N VAL A 337 6.36 7.74 9.48
CA VAL A 337 6.42 7.42 8.06
C VAL A 337 5.81 6.06 7.72
N THR A 338 5.53 5.23 8.73
CA THR A 338 4.69 4.03 8.59
C THR A 338 3.25 4.33 8.16
N GLU A 339 2.78 5.57 8.35
CA GLU A 339 1.46 6.02 7.90
C GLU A 339 1.45 6.50 6.44
N PHE A 340 2.61 6.55 5.76
CA PHE A 340 2.69 7.09 4.41
C PHE A 340 2.31 6.04 3.38
N THR A 341 1.50 6.44 2.40
CA THR A 341 1.35 5.69 1.16
C THR A 341 2.44 6.08 0.15
N ILE A 342 2.57 5.33 -0.93
CA ILE A 342 3.49 5.69 -2.04
C ILE A 342 3.14 7.07 -2.61
N LYS A 343 1.86 7.44 -2.64
CA LYS A 343 1.41 8.77 -3.06
C LYS A 343 2.03 9.87 -2.22
N ASP A 344 2.01 9.68 -0.91
CA ASP A 344 2.49 10.69 0.02
C ASP A 344 3.99 10.86 -0.13
N ALA A 345 4.73 9.77 -0.30
CA ALA A 345 6.17 9.79 -0.53
C ALA A 345 6.56 10.56 -1.80
N TYR A 346 6.02 10.21 -2.98
CA TYR A 346 6.38 10.91 -4.21
C TYR A 346 5.86 12.37 -4.25
N SER A 347 4.91 12.72 -3.39
CA SER A 347 4.38 14.07 -3.26
C SER A 347 5.25 14.99 -2.42
N LEU A 348 6.15 14.45 -1.59
CA LEU A 348 7.11 15.24 -0.82
C LEU A 348 8.01 16.07 -1.74
N LYS A 349 8.35 17.29 -1.30
CA LYS A 349 9.31 18.19 -1.95
C LYS A 349 10.76 17.71 -1.82
N PHE A 350 10.97 16.42 -2.03
CA PHE A 350 12.24 15.74 -1.85
C PHE A 350 13.00 15.60 -3.16
N PHE A 351 12.30 15.68 -4.28
CA PHE A 351 12.83 15.28 -5.57
C PHE A 351 13.19 16.48 -6.44
N GLU A 352 13.90 16.21 -7.53
CA GLU A 352 14.26 17.22 -8.51
C GLU A 352 12.99 17.85 -9.12
N ASN A 353 12.97 19.19 -9.19
CA ASN A 353 11.89 19.99 -9.80
C ASN A 353 12.36 20.77 -11.02
N ASN A 354 13.66 20.82 -11.28
CA ASN A 354 14.27 21.45 -12.43
C ASN A 354 14.65 20.40 -13.47
N SER A 355 13.86 20.32 -14.54
CA SER A 355 14.09 19.38 -15.64
C SER A 355 15.45 19.51 -16.33
N SER A 356 16.13 20.66 -16.19
CA SER A 356 17.48 20.86 -16.74
C SER A 356 18.58 20.16 -15.93
N GLN A 357 18.27 19.73 -14.70
CA GLN A 357 19.19 19.01 -13.81
C GLN A 357 18.94 17.49 -13.82
N LEU A 358 17.85 17.04 -14.43
CA LEU A 358 17.63 15.62 -14.67
C LEU A 358 18.73 15.04 -15.58
N PRO A 359 19.08 13.75 -15.42
CA PRO A 359 20.07 13.10 -16.26
C PRO A 359 19.77 13.25 -17.75
N LYS A 360 20.80 13.33 -18.60
CA LYS A 360 20.61 13.60 -20.04
C LYS A 360 19.77 12.55 -20.76
N TRP A 361 19.84 11.30 -20.31
CA TRP A 361 19.04 10.19 -20.83
C TRP A 361 17.56 10.29 -20.41
N CYS A 362 17.24 11.08 -19.39
CA CYS A 362 15.90 11.23 -18.86
C CYS A 362 14.98 11.84 -19.91
N ASN A 363 13.88 11.14 -20.22
CA ASN A 363 12.93 11.53 -21.26
C ASN A 363 13.55 11.70 -22.66
N ALA A 364 14.77 11.24 -22.93
CA ALA A 364 15.47 11.49 -24.19
C ALA A 364 14.72 10.90 -25.40
N ASP A 365 14.16 9.72 -25.22
CA ASP A 365 13.45 8.96 -26.27
C ASP A 365 11.93 9.19 -26.28
N ASP A 366 11.42 10.10 -25.43
CA ASP A 366 9.99 10.42 -25.32
C ASP A 366 9.69 11.84 -25.79
N ASN A 367 8.59 12.02 -26.51
CA ASN A 367 8.11 13.31 -26.98
C ASN A 367 7.46 14.14 -25.86
N VAL A 368 7.06 13.50 -24.77
CA VAL A 368 6.55 14.15 -23.57
C VAL A 368 7.65 14.17 -22.51
N LYS A 369 7.92 15.37 -21.96
CA LYS A 369 8.88 15.55 -20.87
C LYS A 369 8.17 15.45 -19.54
N LEU A 370 8.39 14.36 -18.82
CA LEU A 370 7.92 14.18 -17.45
C LEU A 370 8.82 14.94 -16.47
N PRO A 371 8.32 15.33 -15.29
CA PRO A 371 9.13 15.98 -14.26
C PRO A 371 10.08 15.01 -13.53
N PHE A 372 10.04 13.72 -13.88
CA PHE A 372 10.87 12.63 -13.37
C PHE A 372 11.32 11.74 -14.55
N CYS A 373 12.08 10.68 -14.28
CA CYS A 373 12.70 9.86 -15.30
C CYS A 373 12.08 8.46 -15.38
N GLN A 374 11.18 8.24 -16.35
CA GLN A 374 10.62 6.90 -16.57
C GLN A 374 11.60 6.01 -17.33
N ILE A 375 12.32 5.14 -16.60
CA ILE A 375 13.36 4.26 -17.12
C ILE A 375 12.82 2.97 -17.75
N ARG A 376 11.57 2.60 -17.43
CA ARG A 376 10.93 1.40 -17.97
C ARG A 376 9.42 1.54 -18.15
N GLY A 377 8.88 0.88 -19.15
CA GLY A 377 7.47 0.54 -19.25
C GLY A 377 6.81 1.12 -20.51
N LYS A 378 5.82 0.39 -21.01
CA LYS A 378 5.10 0.68 -22.25
C LYS A 378 4.17 1.89 -22.14
N TYR A 379 3.56 2.08 -20.98
CA TYR A 379 2.64 3.17 -20.70
C TYR A 379 3.34 4.28 -19.91
N ARG A 380 2.95 5.52 -20.18
CA ARG A 380 3.46 6.69 -19.46
C ARG A 380 2.98 6.65 -18.03
N MET A 381 3.92 6.71 -17.10
CA MET A 381 3.62 6.79 -15.67
C MET A 381 3.11 8.19 -15.34
N GLU A 382 2.15 8.25 -14.44
CA GLU A 382 1.61 9.47 -13.86
C GLU A 382 1.88 9.40 -12.36
N LEU A 383 2.33 10.51 -11.76
CA LEU A 383 2.52 10.64 -10.31
C LEU A 383 1.80 11.93 -9.87
N PRO A 384 0.46 11.91 -9.73
CA PRO A 384 -0.32 13.12 -9.45
C PRO A 384 0.06 13.74 -8.11
N GLY A 385 0.46 15.01 -8.10
CA GLY A 385 0.96 15.68 -6.89
C GLY A 385 2.46 15.49 -6.66
N TYR A 386 3.20 14.90 -7.61
CA TYR A 386 4.66 14.80 -7.57
C TYR A 386 5.31 16.10 -7.08
N ASN A 387 6.14 15.98 -6.05
CA ASN A 387 7.02 17.03 -5.58
C ASN A 387 6.31 18.36 -5.21
N SER A 388 5.15 18.25 -4.55
CA SER A 388 4.25 19.38 -4.29
C SER A 388 4.12 19.78 -2.82
N MET A 389 4.51 18.91 -1.87
CA MET A 389 4.26 19.10 -0.45
C MET A 389 5.52 19.28 0.39
N ASP A 390 5.53 20.35 1.20
CA ASP A 390 6.54 20.53 2.25
C ASP A 390 6.21 19.63 3.46
N LEU A 391 7.22 19.26 4.24
CA LEU A 391 7.02 18.53 5.49
C LEU A 391 6.34 19.41 6.54
N TYR A 392 5.48 18.80 7.36
CA TYR A 392 4.92 19.40 8.57
C TYR A 392 4.68 18.30 9.64
N PRO A 393 4.51 18.66 10.92
CA PRO A 393 4.24 17.67 11.97
C PRO A 393 2.95 16.88 11.71
N HIS A 394 2.93 15.60 12.09
CA HIS A 394 1.76 14.70 12.07
C HIS A 394 1.11 14.48 10.69
N MET A 395 1.93 14.53 9.64
CA MET A 395 1.49 14.78 8.27
C MET A 395 0.97 13.61 7.44
N ASN A 396 0.35 12.55 7.93
CA ASN A 396 -0.41 11.60 7.09
C ASN A 396 -1.30 10.74 7.99
N GLU A 397 -1.61 11.25 9.19
CA GLU A 397 -2.18 10.44 10.26
C GLU A 397 -3.72 10.43 10.23
N ARG A 398 -4.34 11.25 9.37
CA ARG A 398 -5.80 11.53 9.34
C ARG A 398 -6.28 11.96 7.95
N CYS A 399 -5.88 11.21 6.94
CA CYS A 399 -5.96 11.53 5.53
C CYS A 399 -6.99 10.67 4.77
N PRO A 400 -8.20 11.20 4.48
CA PRO A 400 -9.19 10.44 3.74
C PRO A 400 -8.69 10.11 2.32
N SER A 401 -8.86 8.86 1.90
CA SER A 401 -8.35 8.34 0.62
C SER A 401 -9.47 7.80 -0.27
N MET A 402 -10.43 8.68 -0.65
CA MET A 402 -11.59 8.24 -1.45
C MET A 402 -11.46 8.49 -2.95
N PRO A 403 -11.60 7.45 -3.80
CA PRO A 403 -11.66 7.59 -5.25
C PRO A 403 -12.91 8.38 -5.68
N PRO A 404 -12.89 8.99 -6.88
CA PRO A 404 -11.75 9.13 -7.78
C PRO A 404 -10.89 10.36 -7.49
N LYS A 405 -11.32 11.24 -6.56
CA LYS A 405 -10.69 12.55 -6.36
C LYS A 405 -9.53 12.53 -5.38
N TYR A 406 -9.51 11.56 -4.45
CA TYR A 406 -8.51 11.43 -3.41
C TYR A 406 -8.23 12.77 -2.71
N TYR A 407 -9.31 13.43 -2.30
CA TYR A 407 -9.27 14.74 -1.70
C TYR A 407 -8.43 14.71 -0.43
N ARG A 408 -7.40 15.56 -0.38
CA ARG A 408 -6.54 15.76 0.78
C ARG A 408 -6.96 17.04 1.52
N PRO A 409 -7.58 16.97 2.71
CA PRO A 409 -7.88 18.13 3.53
C PRO A 409 -6.61 18.86 3.98
N GLN A 410 -6.74 20.13 4.36
CA GLN A 410 -5.61 20.87 4.91
C GLN A 410 -5.19 20.28 6.27
N SER A 411 -3.89 20.04 6.48
CA SER A 411 -3.31 19.46 7.70
C SER A 411 -3.64 17.98 7.93
N CYS A 412 -4.22 17.33 6.92
CA CYS A 412 -3.82 15.97 6.60
C CYS A 412 -2.48 16.14 5.89
#